data_AF-A0A6N7ZQW4-F1
#
_entry.id   AF-A0A6N7ZQW4-F1
#
_cell.length_a   1.000
_cell.length_b   1.000
_cell.length_c   1.000
_cell.angle_alpha   90.00
_cell.angle_beta   90.00
_cell.angle_gamma   90.00
#
_symmetry.space_group_name_H-M   'P 1'
#
loop_
_entity.id
_entity.type
_entity.pdbx_description
1 polymer ?
#
loop_
_entity_poly.entity_id
_entity_poly.type
_entity_poly.pdbx_seq_one_letter_code
_entity_poly.pdbx_strand_id
1 'polypeptide(L)'
;MSLKLRAACPKDAPVLTDILHRSKGSWGYPESLMAEFREHWRITEATLKTLSVTIAEINHSPVAFCGVIPSGEDTLLIDFLFVAPEAQGCGVGHVLLTRAEDHARALGRNRLYLESDAHAGSFYESHGYTTIATRASEMSPGKDIPMMEKRLPPAVQPLKALNVSLSPAPWRFETENAEAVETHFAALKHKNPHLWNGRTLKLTGYTLTDGVFSGTCTETSYAAFLTWRDWGAPDCEAYNMFGSAVIVSSDGALLYGVMASHTATSGWVYPPGGNLDPGDIRSGGIVDVEGSIYRELEEETGLRQSQVRPGPLLVTLDGPRISIARVIHVDKPAELLRQEILDHSLKSAEQELADIRIYRQRPDFSDPAIVPYARALGLHVLATMSRHQPA
;
A
#
# COMPACT_ATOMS: atom_id res chain seq x y z
N MET A 1 16.94 -1.87 -15.76
CA MET A 1 17.51 -1.28 -14.53
C MET A 1 16.67 -1.81 -13.38
N SER A 2 17.25 -2.60 -12.48
CA SER A 2 16.47 -3.20 -11.38
C SER A 2 16.38 -2.19 -10.23
N LEU A 3 15.21 -1.58 -10.07
CA LEU A 3 14.89 -0.71 -8.94
C LEU A 3 14.28 -1.54 -7.81
N LYS A 4 14.79 -1.38 -6.59
CA LYS A 4 14.27 -2.00 -5.38
C LYS A 4 14.11 -0.96 -4.29
N LEU A 5 13.04 -1.06 -3.51
CA LEU A 5 12.83 -0.27 -2.31
C LEU A 5 12.98 -1.16 -1.08
N ARG A 6 13.64 -0.65 -0.04
CA ARG A 6 13.75 -1.33 1.26
C ARG A 6 13.78 -0.34 2.40
N ALA A 7 13.46 -0.81 3.60
CA ALA A 7 13.71 -0.04 4.81
C ALA A 7 15.22 0.13 5.04
N ALA A 8 15.61 1.29 5.58
CA ALA A 8 16.96 1.51 6.06
C ALA A 8 17.22 0.71 7.35
N CYS A 9 18.47 0.35 7.57
CA CYS A 9 18.99 -0.14 8.84
C CYS A 9 20.11 0.80 9.34
N PRO A 10 20.50 0.74 10.63
CA PRO A 10 21.51 1.65 11.17
C PRO A 10 22.83 1.71 10.37
N LYS A 11 23.22 0.59 9.74
CA LYS A 11 24.44 0.49 8.93
C LYS A 11 24.39 1.31 7.62
N ASP A 12 23.22 1.75 7.19
CA ASP A 12 23.06 2.58 5.98
C ASP A 12 23.45 4.04 6.24
N ALA A 13 23.61 4.48 7.49
CA ALA A 13 23.89 5.89 7.83
C ALA A 13 25.05 6.53 7.03
N PRO A 14 26.21 5.86 6.83
CA PRO A 14 27.29 6.43 6.01
C PRO A 14 26.90 6.65 4.54
N VAL A 15 26.26 5.67 3.90
CA VAL A 15 25.88 5.77 2.49
C VAL A 15 24.75 6.79 2.28
N LEU A 16 23.81 6.91 3.22
CA LEU A 16 22.76 7.92 3.13
C LEU A 16 23.30 9.34 3.34
N THR A 17 24.31 9.50 4.21
CA THR A 17 25.04 10.77 4.35
C THR A 17 25.75 11.16 3.06
N ASP A 18 26.40 10.20 2.39
CA ASP A 18 27.04 10.44 1.10
C ASP A 18 26.02 10.88 0.02
N ILE A 19 24.87 10.18 -0.08
CA ILE A 19 23.78 10.56 -1.00
C ILE A 19 23.25 11.96 -0.69
N LEU A 20 23.00 12.27 0.58
CA LEU A 20 22.57 13.60 1.05
C LEU A 20 23.53 14.69 0.54
N HIS A 21 24.83 14.51 0.76
CA HIS A 21 25.85 15.50 0.39
C HIS A 21 25.99 15.67 -1.12
N ARG A 22 26.01 14.57 -1.88
CA ARG A 22 26.11 14.62 -3.35
C ARG A 22 24.86 15.22 -4.00
N SER A 23 23.69 14.83 -3.52
CA SER A 23 22.40 15.35 -3.98
C SER A 23 22.25 16.85 -3.70
N LYS A 24 22.65 17.31 -2.51
CA LYS A 24 22.65 18.75 -2.19
C LYS A 24 23.68 19.53 -3.03
N GLY A 25 24.87 18.97 -3.22
CA GLY A 25 25.95 19.59 -3.97
C GLY A 25 25.65 19.77 -5.47
N SER A 26 24.77 18.96 -6.06
CA SER A 26 24.42 19.08 -7.49
C SER A 26 23.65 20.35 -7.84
N TRP A 27 23.12 21.08 -6.85
CA TRP A 27 22.41 22.35 -7.08
C TRP A 27 23.33 23.54 -7.35
N GLY A 28 24.65 23.38 -7.23
CA GLY A 28 25.62 24.44 -7.53
C GLY A 28 25.75 25.50 -6.42
N TYR A 29 25.48 25.13 -5.17
CA TYR A 29 25.73 25.98 -4.01
C TYR A 29 27.22 26.33 -3.87
N PRO A 30 27.58 27.51 -3.32
CA PRO A 30 28.96 27.87 -3.01
C PRO A 30 29.65 26.81 -2.16
N GLU A 31 30.90 26.47 -2.51
CA GLU A 31 31.64 25.40 -1.84
C GLU A 31 31.87 25.68 -0.34
N SER A 32 31.99 26.95 0.07
CA SER A 32 32.08 27.31 1.49
C SER A 32 30.83 26.91 2.29
N LEU A 33 29.64 27.14 1.74
CA LEU A 33 28.37 26.73 2.35
C LEU A 33 28.20 25.21 2.31
N MET A 34 28.63 24.56 1.22
CA MET A 34 28.61 23.11 1.13
C MET A 34 29.59 22.44 2.11
N ALA A 35 30.75 23.03 2.37
CA ALA A 35 31.70 22.53 3.37
C ALA A 35 31.08 22.55 4.78
N GLU A 36 30.47 23.67 5.17
CA GLU A 36 29.74 23.80 6.44
C GLU A 36 28.57 22.81 6.53
N PHE A 37 27.80 22.66 5.44
CA PHE A 37 26.72 21.68 5.37
C PHE A 37 27.23 20.24 5.58
N ARG A 38 28.34 19.85 4.94
CA ARG A 38 28.93 18.50 5.08
C ARG A 38 29.49 18.23 6.48
N GLU A 39 29.91 19.27 7.19
CA GLU A 39 30.37 19.17 8.57
C GLU A 39 29.21 18.90 9.53
N HIS A 40 28.10 19.61 9.39
CA HIS A 40 27.00 19.61 10.37
C HIS A 40 25.83 18.68 10.04
N TRP A 41 25.55 18.42 8.77
CA TRP A 41 24.37 17.65 8.35
C TRP A 41 24.74 16.24 7.93
N ARG A 42 24.34 15.26 8.75
CA ARG A 42 24.61 13.83 8.52
C ARG A 42 23.41 12.98 8.89
N ILE A 43 23.23 11.88 8.16
CA ILE A 43 22.31 10.83 8.58
C ILE A 43 23.07 9.96 9.58
N THR A 44 22.55 9.87 10.81
CA THR A 44 23.17 9.09 11.89
C THR A 44 22.38 7.83 12.18
N GLU A 45 22.97 6.87 12.91
CA GLU A 45 22.21 5.74 13.43
C GLU A 45 21.04 6.17 14.32
N ALA A 46 21.17 7.30 15.04
CA ALA A 46 20.09 7.86 15.85
C ALA A 46 18.94 8.35 14.95
N THR A 47 19.25 9.06 13.85
CA THR A 47 18.28 9.47 12.83
C THR A 47 17.49 8.27 12.29
N LEU A 48 18.18 7.15 12.01
CA LEU A 48 17.56 5.93 11.48
C LEU A 48 16.77 5.12 12.52
N LYS A 49 16.91 5.43 13.81
CA LYS A 49 16.07 4.86 14.88
C LYS A 49 14.80 5.66 15.11
N THR A 50 14.79 6.94 14.74
CA THR A 50 13.65 7.85 14.96
C THR A 50 12.75 7.96 13.74
N LEU A 51 13.32 7.99 12.53
CA LEU A 51 12.56 8.11 11.30
C LEU A 51 12.26 6.75 10.68
N SER A 52 11.10 6.65 10.04
CA SER A 52 10.86 5.61 9.04
C SER A 52 11.57 6.03 7.75
N VAL A 53 12.65 5.32 7.37
CA VAL A 53 13.44 5.64 6.17
C VAL A 53 13.32 4.55 5.12
N THR A 54 12.88 4.92 3.92
CA THR A 54 12.86 4.06 2.73
C THR A 54 14.05 4.41 1.84
N ILE A 55 14.82 3.40 1.44
CA ILE A 55 15.95 3.49 0.51
C ILE A 55 15.53 2.93 -0.84
N ALA A 56 15.89 3.63 -1.91
CA ALA A 56 15.83 3.11 -3.27
C ALA A 56 17.22 2.65 -3.71
N GLU A 57 17.29 1.42 -4.22
CA GLU A 57 18.48 0.78 -4.74
C GLU A 57 18.34 0.52 -6.24
N ILE A 58 19.36 0.88 -7.00
CA ILE A 58 19.49 0.46 -8.40
C ILE A 58 20.63 -0.54 -8.48
N ASN A 59 20.36 -1.73 -9.02
CA ASN A 59 21.35 -2.81 -9.13
C ASN A 59 22.10 -3.05 -7.80
N HIS A 60 21.35 -3.11 -6.68
CA HIS A 60 21.84 -3.28 -5.31
C HIS A 60 22.65 -2.12 -4.71
N SER A 61 22.77 -0.98 -5.39
CA SER A 61 23.43 0.21 -4.87
C SER A 61 22.40 1.24 -4.40
N PRO A 62 22.43 1.70 -3.14
CA PRO A 62 21.59 2.81 -2.68
C PRO A 62 21.85 4.07 -3.52
N VAL A 63 20.80 4.65 -4.07
CA VAL A 63 20.85 5.86 -4.92
C VAL A 63 19.95 6.97 -4.42
N ALA A 64 18.97 6.68 -3.57
CA ALA A 64 18.07 7.68 -3.02
C ALA A 64 17.47 7.18 -1.71
N PHE A 65 16.95 8.11 -0.90
CA PHE A 65 16.20 7.76 0.28
C PHE A 65 15.15 8.83 0.62
N CYS A 66 14.11 8.40 1.33
CA CYS A 66 13.06 9.24 1.88
C CYS A 66 12.87 8.91 3.36
N GLY A 67 12.91 9.91 4.22
CA GLY A 67 12.73 9.79 5.65
C GLY A 67 11.47 10.52 6.11
N VAL A 68 10.61 9.83 6.84
CA VAL A 68 9.34 10.37 7.34
C VAL A 68 9.17 10.14 8.84
N ILE A 69 8.45 11.05 9.48
CA ILE A 69 8.11 10.96 10.90
C ILE A 69 6.72 11.53 11.17
N PRO A 70 5.90 10.90 12.03
CA PRO A 70 4.63 11.50 12.47
C PRO A 70 4.86 12.85 13.15
N SER A 71 4.02 13.83 12.84
CA SER A 71 4.05 15.16 13.44
C SER A 71 2.62 15.56 13.82
N GLY A 72 2.27 15.44 15.10
CA GLY A 72 0.89 15.62 15.56
C GLY A 72 -0.05 14.47 15.20
N GLU A 73 -1.36 14.74 15.20
CA GLU A 73 -2.40 13.70 15.07
C GLU A 73 -2.77 13.34 13.61
N ASP A 74 -2.58 14.23 12.63
CA ASP A 74 -3.06 14.00 11.26
C ASP A 74 -1.97 14.10 10.19
N THR A 75 -0.76 14.49 10.59
CA THR A 75 0.31 14.87 9.68
C THR A 75 1.49 13.88 9.74
N LEU A 76 2.02 13.57 8.55
CA LEU A 76 3.33 12.93 8.37
C LEU A 76 4.30 13.96 7.78
N LEU A 77 5.42 14.22 8.47
CA LEU A 77 6.49 15.07 7.99
C LEU A 77 7.40 14.25 7.07
N ILE A 78 7.67 14.75 5.86
CA ILE A 78 8.79 14.29 5.03
C ILE A 78 10.00 15.14 5.40
N ASP A 79 10.90 14.56 6.18
CA ASP A 79 12.08 15.23 6.72
C ASP A 79 13.28 15.14 5.76
N PHE A 80 13.35 14.04 5.00
CA PHE A 80 14.37 13.83 3.98
C PHE A 80 13.75 13.29 2.69
N LEU A 81 14.18 13.82 1.55
CA LEU A 81 14.02 13.19 0.24
C LEU A 81 15.20 13.59 -0.63
N PHE A 82 16.14 12.66 -0.84
CA PHE A 82 17.38 12.93 -1.58
C PHE A 82 17.61 11.86 -2.63
N VAL A 83 17.99 12.30 -3.82
CA VAL A 83 18.32 11.45 -4.97
C VAL A 83 19.73 11.81 -5.44
N ALA A 84 20.59 10.81 -5.49
CA ALA A 84 21.96 10.92 -5.98
C ALA A 84 21.97 11.45 -7.43
N PRO A 85 22.95 12.29 -7.82
CA PRO A 85 22.97 12.95 -9.13
C PRO A 85 22.81 11.99 -10.32
N GLU A 86 23.45 10.83 -10.26
CA GLU A 86 23.40 9.78 -11.28
C GLU A 86 22.01 9.12 -11.46
N ALA A 87 21.10 9.31 -10.51
CA ALA A 87 19.73 8.78 -10.53
C ALA A 87 18.64 9.87 -10.61
N GLN A 88 19.03 11.14 -10.71
CA GLN A 88 18.09 12.26 -10.91
C GLN A 88 17.45 12.19 -12.30
N GLY A 89 16.19 12.62 -12.42
CA GLY A 89 15.44 12.57 -13.68
C GLY A 89 14.97 11.17 -14.08
N CYS A 90 15.31 10.11 -13.34
CA CYS A 90 14.90 8.73 -13.61
C CYS A 90 13.61 8.30 -12.89
N GLY A 91 12.87 9.22 -12.26
CA GLY A 91 11.62 8.92 -11.53
C GLY A 91 11.79 8.35 -10.12
N VAL A 92 13.01 8.11 -9.63
CA VAL A 92 13.25 7.54 -8.28
C VAL A 92 12.65 8.40 -7.16
N GLY A 93 12.75 9.73 -7.29
CA GLY A 93 12.13 10.66 -6.32
C GLY A 93 10.60 10.54 -6.29
N HIS A 94 9.96 10.37 -7.45
CA HIS A 94 8.52 10.13 -7.55
C HIS A 94 8.12 8.85 -6.81
N VAL A 95 8.84 7.74 -7.05
CA VAL A 95 8.57 6.46 -6.40
C VAL A 95 8.67 6.57 -4.88
N LEU A 96 9.72 7.23 -4.36
CA LEU A 96 9.90 7.43 -2.93
C LEU A 96 8.84 8.35 -2.31
N LEU A 97 8.44 9.40 -3.02
CA LEU A 97 7.36 10.29 -2.57
C LEU A 97 6.02 9.55 -2.51
N THR A 98 5.70 8.73 -3.52
CA THR A 98 4.52 7.87 -3.52
C THR A 98 4.54 6.91 -2.33
N ARG A 99 5.69 6.31 -2.00
CA ARG A 99 5.81 5.46 -0.79
C ARG A 99 5.61 6.22 0.51
N ALA A 100 6.04 7.48 0.60
CA ALA A 100 5.76 8.33 1.76
C ALA A 100 4.24 8.60 1.91
N GLU A 101 3.55 8.87 0.81
CA GLU A 101 2.09 9.04 0.81
C GLU A 101 1.36 7.75 1.21
N ASP A 102 1.82 6.61 0.72
CA ASP A 102 1.31 5.28 1.08
C ASP A 102 1.49 5.01 2.58
N HIS A 103 2.66 5.37 3.14
CA HIS A 103 2.93 5.25 4.57
C HIS A 103 2.01 6.14 5.41
N ALA A 104 1.73 7.37 4.95
CA ALA A 104 0.78 8.27 5.62
C ALA A 104 -0.62 7.63 5.71
N ARG A 105 -1.13 7.05 4.60
CA ARG A 105 -2.44 6.36 4.58
C ARG A 105 -2.46 5.18 5.55
N ALA A 106 -1.41 4.35 5.56
CA ALA A 106 -1.30 3.20 6.45
C ALA A 106 -1.30 3.58 7.94
N LEU A 107 -0.77 4.76 8.27
CA LEU A 107 -0.80 5.34 9.62
C LEU A 107 -2.10 6.10 9.94
N GLY A 108 -3.06 6.16 9.01
CA GLY A 108 -4.30 6.92 9.17
C GLY A 108 -4.10 8.45 9.15
N ARG A 109 -2.97 8.92 8.60
CA ARG A 109 -2.68 10.35 8.43
C ARG A 109 -3.20 10.83 7.08
N ASN A 110 -3.78 12.03 7.07
CA ASN A 110 -4.42 12.59 5.87
C ASN A 110 -3.66 13.80 5.31
N ARG A 111 -2.52 14.15 5.91
CA ARG A 111 -1.71 15.29 5.52
C ARG A 111 -0.23 14.90 5.46
N LEU A 112 0.42 15.25 4.36
CA LEU A 112 1.88 15.29 4.29
C LEU A 112 2.33 16.73 4.35
N TYR A 113 3.45 16.96 5.01
CA TYR A 113 4.07 18.26 5.17
C TYR A 113 5.57 18.15 4.93
N LEU A 114 6.18 19.16 4.34
CA LEU A 114 7.61 19.24 4.09
C LEU A 114 8.11 20.68 3.98
N GLU A 115 9.41 20.84 4.19
CA GLU A 115 10.14 22.05 3.81
C GLU A 115 11.01 21.73 2.59
N SER A 116 10.71 22.36 1.47
CA SER A 116 11.41 22.08 0.22
C SER A 116 12.73 22.83 0.15
N ASP A 117 13.70 22.31 -0.60
CA ASP A 117 14.82 23.12 -1.06
C ASP A 117 14.35 24.19 -2.05
N ALA A 118 15.07 25.32 -2.14
CA ALA A 118 14.77 26.40 -3.09
C ALA A 118 14.69 25.91 -4.55
N HIS A 119 15.37 24.81 -4.88
CA HIS A 119 15.39 24.22 -6.22
C HIS A 119 14.38 23.07 -6.42
N ALA A 120 13.71 22.61 -5.37
CA ALA A 120 12.86 21.40 -5.41
C ALA A 120 11.35 21.69 -5.35
N GLY A 121 10.92 22.96 -5.20
CA GLY A 121 9.49 23.32 -5.09
C GLY A 121 8.64 22.78 -6.24
N SER A 122 9.08 22.97 -7.49
CA SER A 122 8.35 22.52 -8.69
C SER A 122 8.18 21.01 -8.77
N PHE A 123 9.14 20.24 -8.24
CA PHE A 123 9.00 18.79 -8.11
C PHE A 123 7.79 18.45 -7.24
N TYR A 124 7.65 19.03 -6.05
CA TYR A 124 6.50 18.75 -5.18
C TYR A 124 5.19 19.30 -5.74
N GLU A 125 5.19 20.48 -6.38
CA GLU A 125 4.01 21.06 -7.03
C GLU A 125 3.42 20.12 -8.10
N SER A 126 4.28 19.56 -8.96
CA SER A 126 3.85 18.57 -9.97
C SER A 126 3.26 17.28 -9.37
N HIS A 127 3.50 17.01 -8.08
CA HIS A 127 2.95 15.87 -7.34
C HIS A 127 1.72 16.26 -6.49
N GLY A 128 1.20 17.48 -6.67
CA GLY A 128 0.00 17.97 -6.01
C GLY A 128 0.22 18.54 -4.63
N TYR A 129 1.46 18.88 -4.25
CA TYR A 129 1.73 19.66 -3.05
C TYR A 129 1.50 21.15 -3.33
N THR A 130 1.04 21.86 -2.31
CA THR A 130 0.81 23.31 -2.36
C THR A 130 1.66 24.02 -1.32
N THR A 131 2.20 25.18 -1.68
CA THR A 131 2.92 26.05 -0.74
C THR A 131 1.94 26.71 0.22
N ILE A 132 2.18 26.56 1.53
CA ILE A 132 1.36 27.15 2.59
C ILE A 132 2.05 28.31 3.31
N ALA A 133 3.39 28.33 3.29
CA ALA A 133 4.20 29.38 3.88
C ALA A 133 5.59 29.36 3.24
N THR A 134 6.38 30.40 3.52
CA THR A 134 7.81 30.44 3.16
C THR A 134 8.64 30.83 4.38
N ARG A 135 9.92 30.45 4.38
CA ARG A 135 10.93 30.93 5.34
C ARG A 135 12.24 31.21 4.64
N ALA A 136 13.09 32.04 5.25
CA ALA A 136 14.42 32.32 4.72
C ALA A 136 15.28 31.05 4.63
N SER A 137 16.01 30.90 3.52
CA SER A 137 16.94 29.80 3.29
C SER A 137 18.28 30.03 3.98
N GLU A 138 18.74 29.06 4.75
CA GLU A 138 20.10 29.04 5.31
C GLU A 138 21.16 28.78 4.23
N MET A 139 20.80 28.02 3.20
CA MET A 139 21.70 27.65 2.09
C MET A 139 21.69 28.65 0.93
N SER A 140 20.76 29.61 0.93
CA SER A 140 20.63 30.63 -0.10
C SER A 140 20.19 31.96 0.50
N PRO A 141 21.12 32.73 1.08
CA PRO A 141 20.81 34.03 1.65
C PRO A 141 20.05 34.93 0.67
N GLY A 142 18.94 35.51 1.11
CA GLY A 142 18.06 36.34 0.29
C GLY A 142 17.04 35.59 -0.56
N LYS A 143 17.01 34.25 -0.49
CA LYS A 143 15.93 33.43 -1.05
C LYS A 143 15.10 32.80 0.06
N ASP A 144 13.83 32.63 -0.24
CA ASP A 144 12.89 31.88 0.57
C ASP A 144 12.81 30.44 0.11
N ILE A 145 12.57 29.52 1.03
CA ILE A 145 12.18 28.14 0.76
C ILE A 145 10.69 27.92 1.08
N PRO A 146 9.97 27.11 0.27
CA PRO A 146 8.56 26.87 0.50
C PRO A 146 8.35 25.75 1.52
N MET A 147 7.42 26.01 2.44
CA MET A 147 6.80 25.03 3.32
C MET A 147 5.54 24.54 2.61
N MET A 148 5.47 23.24 2.32
CA MET A 148 4.46 22.68 1.43
C MET A 148 3.66 21.59 2.12
N GLU A 149 2.41 21.41 1.70
CA GLU A 149 1.57 20.31 2.16
C GLU A 149 0.83 19.63 1.02
N LYS A 150 0.41 18.38 1.27
CA LYS A 150 -0.57 17.68 0.44
C LYS A 150 -1.58 17.01 1.34
N ARG A 151 -2.86 17.21 1.06
CA ARG A 151 -3.94 16.46 1.71
C ARG A 151 -4.23 15.20 0.89
N LEU A 152 -4.28 14.08 1.58
CA LEU A 152 -4.64 12.80 1.00
C LEU A 152 -6.16 12.60 1.09
N PRO A 153 -6.78 12.05 0.04
CA PRO A 153 -8.17 11.63 0.14
C PRO A 153 -8.31 10.51 1.19
N PRO A 154 -9.52 10.28 1.73
CA PRO A 154 -9.78 9.16 2.62
C PRO A 154 -9.30 7.84 2.01
N ALA A 155 -8.69 6.99 2.85
CA ALA A 155 -8.23 5.67 2.43
C ALA A 155 -9.38 4.81 1.91
N VAL A 156 -10.58 4.96 2.46
CA VAL A 156 -11.79 4.22 2.07
C VAL A 156 -12.80 5.16 1.41
N GLN A 157 -13.26 4.80 0.21
CA GLN A 157 -14.23 5.59 -0.56
C GLN A 157 -15.33 4.69 -1.13
N PRO A 158 -16.59 5.14 -1.16
CA PRO A 158 -17.67 4.39 -1.80
C PRO A 158 -17.53 4.44 -3.32
N LEU A 159 -17.81 3.30 -3.96
CA LEU A 159 -17.89 3.16 -5.40
C LEU A 159 -19.35 3.15 -5.87
N LYS A 160 -19.64 3.93 -6.91
CA LYS A 160 -20.87 3.90 -7.69
C LYS A 160 -20.77 2.94 -8.86
N ALA A 161 -19.56 2.77 -9.42
CA ALA A 161 -19.30 1.86 -10.52
C ALA A 161 -17.86 1.34 -10.46
N LEU A 162 -17.67 0.13 -10.98
CA LEU A 162 -16.39 -0.56 -11.09
C LEU A 162 -16.25 -1.10 -12.51
N ASN A 163 -15.25 -0.60 -13.24
CA ASN A 163 -14.94 -1.01 -14.60
C ASN A 163 -13.50 -1.48 -14.65
N VAL A 164 -13.28 -2.79 -14.78
CA VAL A 164 -11.93 -3.35 -14.88
C VAL A 164 -11.85 -4.23 -16.12
N SER A 165 -10.85 -3.95 -16.96
CA SER A 165 -10.59 -4.71 -18.17
C SER A 165 -9.19 -5.32 -18.17
N LEU A 166 -9.01 -6.38 -18.94
CA LEU A 166 -7.73 -7.00 -19.21
C LEU A 166 -7.03 -6.26 -20.36
N SER A 167 -5.78 -5.87 -20.14
CA SER A 167 -4.86 -5.42 -21.16
C SER A 167 -4.17 -6.61 -21.84
N PRO A 168 -4.02 -6.60 -23.17
CA PRO A 168 -3.19 -7.57 -23.87
C PRO A 168 -1.69 -7.28 -23.69
N ALA A 169 -1.31 -6.09 -23.22
CA ALA A 169 0.10 -5.74 -23.04
C ALA A 169 0.67 -6.44 -21.80
N PRO A 170 1.86 -7.05 -21.89
CA PRO A 170 2.51 -7.68 -20.75
C PRO A 170 2.92 -6.65 -19.72
N TRP A 171 3.07 -7.09 -18.47
CA TRP A 171 3.45 -6.19 -17.40
C TRP A 171 4.93 -5.84 -17.54
N ARG A 172 5.23 -4.56 -17.75
CA ARG A 172 6.58 -4.09 -18.05
C ARG A 172 7.61 -4.52 -17.01
N PHE A 173 7.26 -4.46 -15.72
CA PHE A 173 8.13 -4.91 -14.65
C PHE A 173 8.58 -6.37 -14.84
N GLU A 174 7.65 -7.27 -15.16
CA GLU A 174 7.96 -8.69 -15.40
C GLU A 174 8.90 -8.83 -16.60
N THR A 175 8.61 -8.16 -17.71
CA THR A 175 9.43 -8.28 -18.92
C THR A 175 10.81 -7.66 -18.78
N GLU A 176 10.94 -6.52 -18.08
CA GLU A 176 12.21 -5.79 -17.92
C GLU A 176 13.10 -6.41 -16.84
N ASN A 177 12.55 -7.28 -15.97
CA ASN A 177 13.27 -7.93 -14.86
C ASN A 177 13.23 -9.47 -14.94
N ALA A 178 12.97 -10.06 -16.11
CA ALA A 178 12.69 -11.49 -16.26
C ALA A 178 13.74 -12.41 -15.59
N GLU A 179 15.04 -12.17 -15.81
CA GLU A 179 16.13 -12.96 -15.21
C GLU A 179 16.16 -12.83 -13.67
N ALA A 180 15.91 -11.62 -13.16
CA ALA A 180 15.89 -11.36 -11.72
C ALA A 180 14.64 -11.97 -11.06
N VAL A 181 13.50 -11.97 -11.75
CA VAL A 181 12.27 -12.66 -11.33
C VAL A 181 12.49 -14.16 -11.22
N GLU A 182 13.11 -14.78 -12.24
CA GLU A 182 13.45 -16.20 -12.22
C GLU A 182 14.38 -16.54 -11.05
N THR A 183 15.45 -15.76 -10.88
CA THR A 183 16.42 -15.94 -9.80
C THR A 183 15.77 -15.82 -8.41
N HIS A 184 14.95 -14.78 -8.21
CA HIS A 184 14.25 -14.54 -6.94
C HIS A 184 13.28 -15.69 -6.63
N PHE A 185 12.51 -16.12 -7.63
CA PHE A 185 11.53 -17.20 -7.44
C PHE A 185 12.19 -18.57 -7.20
N ALA A 186 13.32 -18.86 -7.85
CA ALA A 186 14.11 -20.05 -7.55
C ALA A 186 14.59 -20.07 -6.08
N ALA A 187 15.04 -18.91 -5.56
CA ALA A 187 15.42 -18.78 -4.16
C ALA A 187 14.24 -18.95 -3.19
N LEU A 188 13.04 -18.47 -3.56
CA LEU A 188 11.82 -18.70 -2.78
C LEU A 188 11.40 -20.18 -2.79
N LYS A 189 11.43 -20.84 -3.96
CA LYS A 189 11.14 -22.28 -4.09
C LYS A 189 12.09 -23.16 -3.28
N HIS A 190 13.36 -22.78 -3.20
CA HIS A 190 14.31 -23.49 -2.34
C HIS A 190 13.90 -23.44 -0.86
N LYS A 191 13.30 -22.33 -0.41
CA LYS A 191 12.80 -22.18 0.98
C LYS A 191 11.43 -22.84 1.19
N ASN A 192 10.57 -22.84 0.18
CA ASN A 192 9.26 -23.48 0.20
C ASN A 192 9.03 -24.27 -1.10
N PRO A 193 9.31 -25.59 -1.10
CA PRO A 193 9.15 -26.43 -2.29
C PRO A 193 7.71 -26.55 -2.81
N HIS A 194 6.71 -26.19 -2.01
CA HIS A 194 5.30 -26.21 -2.42
C HIS A 194 4.91 -24.98 -3.27
N LEU A 195 5.79 -23.99 -3.41
CA LEU A 195 5.50 -22.83 -4.26
C LEU A 195 5.37 -23.21 -5.73
N TRP A 196 4.20 -22.93 -6.29
CA TRP A 196 3.91 -23.10 -7.70
C TRP A 196 3.84 -21.74 -8.40
N ASN A 197 4.38 -21.65 -9.62
CA ASN A 197 4.39 -20.40 -10.40
C ASN A 197 3.10 -20.26 -11.21
N GLY A 198 2.01 -19.91 -10.52
CA GLY A 198 0.73 -19.67 -11.15
C GLY A 198 0.65 -18.38 -11.95
N ARG A 199 -0.53 -18.11 -12.49
CA ARG A 199 -0.89 -16.85 -13.14
C ARG A 199 -1.85 -16.08 -12.25
N THR A 200 -1.70 -14.77 -12.20
CA THR A 200 -2.54 -13.84 -11.42
C THR A 200 -2.78 -12.56 -12.23
N LEU A 201 -3.73 -11.74 -11.82
CA LEU A 201 -4.00 -10.44 -12.44
C LEU A 201 -3.39 -9.31 -11.62
N LYS A 202 -2.69 -8.42 -12.32
CA LYS A 202 -2.05 -7.23 -11.75
C LYS A 202 -2.72 -5.98 -12.28
N LEU A 203 -3.23 -5.11 -11.41
CA LEU A 203 -3.68 -3.79 -11.84
C LEU A 203 -2.46 -2.94 -12.23
N THR A 204 -2.42 -2.42 -13.45
CA THR A 204 -1.29 -1.64 -13.99
C THR A 204 -1.65 -0.19 -14.31
N GLY A 205 -2.88 0.22 -13.98
CA GLY A 205 -3.34 1.59 -14.06
C GLY A 205 -4.80 1.71 -13.66
N TYR A 206 -5.17 2.83 -13.05
CA TYR A 206 -6.57 3.14 -12.75
C TYR A 206 -6.83 4.63 -12.64
N THR A 207 -8.10 4.98 -12.71
CA THR A 207 -8.64 6.27 -12.31
C THR A 207 -9.76 6.05 -11.31
N LEU A 208 -9.89 6.97 -10.35
CA LEU A 208 -10.98 7.01 -9.38
C LEU A 208 -11.55 8.43 -9.36
N THR A 209 -12.66 8.63 -10.06
CA THR A 209 -13.29 9.95 -10.21
C THR A 209 -14.77 9.82 -9.91
N ASP A 210 -15.28 10.66 -9.00
CA ASP A 210 -16.71 10.73 -8.62
C ASP A 210 -17.35 9.39 -8.19
N GLY A 211 -16.53 8.48 -7.64
CA GLY A 211 -16.93 7.14 -7.22
C GLY A 211 -16.95 6.11 -8.36
N VAL A 212 -16.42 6.42 -9.53
CA VAL A 212 -16.22 5.47 -10.63
C VAL A 212 -14.77 5.03 -10.62
N PHE A 213 -14.53 3.75 -10.35
CA PHE A 213 -13.21 3.13 -10.48
C PHE A 213 -13.09 2.51 -11.87
N SER A 214 -12.15 3.01 -12.68
CA SER A 214 -11.86 2.47 -14.01
C SER A 214 -10.40 2.04 -14.07
N GLY A 215 -10.15 0.75 -14.22
CA GLY A 215 -8.82 0.15 -14.12
C GLY A 215 -8.49 -0.84 -15.23
N THR A 216 -7.21 -1.13 -15.36
CA THR A 216 -6.70 -2.10 -16.32
C THR A 216 -5.81 -3.10 -15.61
N CYS A 217 -6.11 -4.38 -15.78
CA CYS A 217 -5.30 -5.49 -15.29
C CYS A 217 -4.47 -6.10 -16.42
N THR A 218 -3.32 -6.66 -16.06
CA THR A 218 -2.50 -7.49 -16.92
C THR A 218 -2.28 -8.83 -16.25
N GLU A 219 -2.33 -9.91 -17.02
CA GLU A 219 -1.97 -11.24 -16.53
C GLU A 219 -0.45 -11.33 -16.31
N THR A 220 -0.03 -11.78 -15.12
CA THR A 220 1.38 -11.90 -14.74
C THR A 220 1.66 -13.22 -14.01
N SER A 221 2.94 -13.61 -13.94
CA SER A 221 3.34 -14.76 -13.15
C SER A 221 3.31 -14.45 -11.66
N TYR A 222 2.99 -15.46 -10.86
CA TYR A 222 3.08 -15.35 -9.41
C TYR A 222 4.51 -15.03 -8.96
N ALA A 223 5.53 -15.54 -9.67
CA ALA A 223 6.93 -15.18 -9.49
C ALA A 223 7.19 -13.66 -9.63
N ALA A 224 6.66 -13.02 -10.69
CA ALA A 224 6.82 -11.59 -10.90
C ALA A 224 6.09 -10.78 -9.82
N PHE A 225 4.87 -11.19 -9.45
CA PHE A 225 4.13 -10.60 -8.34
C PHE A 225 4.93 -10.62 -7.02
N LEU A 226 5.47 -11.79 -6.65
CA LEU A 226 6.28 -11.95 -5.43
C LEU A 226 7.55 -11.11 -5.49
N THR A 227 8.24 -11.09 -6.63
CA THR A 227 9.46 -10.31 -6.81
C THR A 227 9.19 -8.81 -6.65
N TRP A 228 8.17 -8.28 -7.33
CA TRP A 228 7.76 -6.88 -7.19
C TRP A 228 7.40 -6.54 -5.74
N ARG A 229 6.63 -7.40 -5.07
CA ARG A 229 6.20 -7.19 -3.68
C ARG A 229 7.41 -7.14 -2.74
N ASP A 230 8.28 -8.13 -2.85
CA ASP A 230 9.46 -8.29 -1.99
C ASP A 230 10.54 -7.23 -2.28
N TRP A 231 10.47 -6.58 -3.44
CA TRP A 231 11.28 -5.43 -3.81
C TRP A 231 10.64 -4.09 -3.41
N GLY A 232 9.58 -4.11 -2.60
CA GLY A 232 8.93 -2.91 -2.09
C GLY A 232 8.04 -2.20 -3.11
N ALA A 233 7.52 -2.94 -4.09
CA ALA A 233 6.64 -2.44 -5.14
C ALA A 233 7.24 -1.29 -5.97
N PRO A 234 8.40 -1.49 -6.61
CA PRO A 234 9.15 -0.41 -7.26
C PRO A 234 8.44 0.20 -8.48
N ASP A 235 7.60 -0.57 -9.17
CA ASP A 235 6.65 -0.06 -10.15
C ASP A 235 5.44 0.53 -9.40
N CYS A 236 5.35 1.87 -9.35
CA CYS A 236 4.31 2.62 -8.65
C CYS A 236 3.01 2.78 -9.44
N GLU A 237 2.96 2.34 -10.70
CA GLU A 237 1.73 2.26 -11.50
C GLU A 237 1.05 0.90 -11.35
N ALA A 238 1.78 -0.09 -10.83
CA ALA A 238 1.25 -1.41 -10.52
C ALA A 238 0.72 -1.52 -9.09
N TYR A 239 -0.37 -2.28 -8.92
CA TYR A 239 -1.02 -2.51 -7.64
C TYR A 239 -1.43 -3.99 -7.51
N ASN A 240 -1.43 -4.50 -6.28
CA ASN A 240 -2.15 -5.73 -5.96
C ASN A 240 -3.61 -5.38 -5.69
N MET A 241 -4.48 -5.60 -6.67
CA MET A 241 -5.91 -5.39 -6.52
C MET A 241 -6.60 -6.73 -6.23
N PHE A 242 -7.47 -6.75 -5.23
CA PHE A 242 -8.16 -7.96 -4.80
C PHE A 242 -9.57 -7.65 -4.30
N GLY A 243 -10.43 -8.67 -4.32
CA GLY A 243 -11.76 -8.62 -3.76
C GLY A 243 -11.73 -8.88 -2.24
N SER A 244 -12.63 -8.24 -1.48
CA SER A 244 -12.88 -8.63 -0.09
C SER A 244 -14.36 -8.53 0.30
N ALA A 245 -14.81 -9.47 1.12
CA ALA A 245 -16.16 -9.58 1.64
C ALA A 245 -16.22 -9.06 3.09
N VAL A 246 -16.79 -7.87 3.29
CA VAL A 246 -16.93 -7.29 4.64
C VAL A 246 -18.27 -7.73 5.22
N ILE A 247 -18.23 -8.80 6.00
CA ILE A 247 -19.43 -9.39 6.62
C ILE A 247 -19.88 -8.51 7.79
N VAL A 248 -21.17 -8.18 7.80
CA VAL A 248 -21.89 -7.46 8.85
C VAL A 248 -23.04 -8.33 9.35
N SER A 249 -23.00 -8.69 10.64
CA SER A 249 -24.05 -9.49 11.30
C SER A 249 -25.33 -8.69 11.56
N SER A 250 -26.42 -9.38 11.92
CA SER A 250 -27.70 -8.73 12.23
C SER A 250 -27.67 -7.89 13.51
N ASP A 251 -26.77 -8.20 14.45
CA ASP A 251 -26.49 -7.43 15.66
C ASP A 251 -25.38 -6.37 15.49
N GLY A 252 -25.02 -6.07 14.24
CA GLY A 252 -24.21 -4.88 13.89
C GLY A 252 -22.70 -5.06 14.07
N ALA A 253 -22.19 -6.28 14.04
CA ALA A 253 -20.76 -6.57 14.16
C ALA A 253 -20.10 -6.89 12.82
N LEU A 254 -18.80 -6.62 12.72
CA LEU A 254 -17.97 -7.10 11.61
C LEU A 254 -17.26 -8.41 11.99
N LEU A 255 -17.08 -9.31 11.03
CA LEU A 255 -16.39 -10.59 11.22
C LEU A 255 -15.18 -10.67 10.29
N TYR A 256 -13.96 -10.72 10.85
CA TYR A 256 -12.71 -10.90 10.09
C TYR A 256 -12.03 -12.22 10.43
N GLY A 257 -11.48 -12.87 9.41
CA GLY A 257 -10.71 -14.10 9.55
C GLY A 257 -9.33 -13.85 10.13
N VAL A 258 -8.89 -14.76 11.01
CA VAL A 258 -7.52 -14.87 11.49
C VAL A 258 -6.85 -16.00 10.73
N MET A 259 -5.79 -15.69 10.00
CA MET A 259 -5.16 -16.66 9.11
C MET A 259 -4.42 -17.76 9.87
N ALA A 260 -4.60 -19.01 9.45
CA ALA A 260 -3.99 -20.18 10.05
C ALA A 260 -2.46 -20.23 9.86
N SER A 261 -1.79 -21.01 10.71
CA SER A 261 -0.32 -21.01 10.82
C SER A 261 0.42 -21.47 9.57
N HIS A 262 -0.23 -22.28 8.73
CA HIS A 262 0.33 -22.79 7.47
C HIS A 262 0.17 -21.85 6.29
N THR A 263 -0.59 -20.76 6.43
CA THR A 263 -0.81 -19.79 5.36
C THR A 263 0.33 -18.79 5.27
N ALA A 264 0.48 -18.13 4.11
CA ALA A 264 1.51 -17.12 3.88
C ALA A 264 1.37 -15.86 4.76
N THR A 265 0.20 -15.67 5.38
CA THR A 265 -0.20 -14.50 6.17
C THR A 265 -0.58 -14.89 7.60
N SER A 266 -0.06 -16.02 8.08
CA SER A 266 -0.28 -16.55 9.44
C SER A 266 -0.43 -15.48 10.53
N GLY A 267 -1.55 -15.54 11.25
CA GLY A 267 -1.90 -14.63 12.34
C GLY A 267 -2.41 -13.25 11.93
N TRP A 268 -2.33 -12.88 10.64
CA TRP A 268 -2.94 -11.63 10.16
C TRP A 268 -4.47 -11.72 10.21
N VAL A 269 -5.10 -10.56 10.38
CA VAL A 269 -6.55 -10.46 10.49
C VAL A 269 -7.13 -9.56 9.41
N TYR A 270 -8.07 -10.09 8.62
CA TYR A 270 -8.71 -9.38 7.52
C TYR A 270 -10.05 -10.02 7.08
N PRO A 271 -10.91 -9.30 6.32
CA PRO A 271 -12.12 -9.90 5.77
C PRO A 271 -11.79 -10.97 4.72
N PRO A 272 -12.65 -11.99 4.55
CA PRO A 272 -12.50 -12.99 3.49
C PRO A 272 -12.25 -12.37 2.13
N GLY A 273 -11.36 -12.96 1.32
CA GLY A 273 -10.98 -12.41 0.03
C GLY A 273 -9.65 -12.92 -0.50
N GLY A 274 -9.52 -12.88 -1.83
CA GLY A 274 -8.40 -13.44 -2.55
C GLY A 274 -7.90 -12.56 -3.70
N ASN A 275 -6.69 -12.86 -4.16
CA ASN A 275 -6.13 -12.20 -5.35
C ASN A 275 -6.92 -12.58 -6.59
N LEU A 276 -6.95 -11.67 -7.56
CA LEU A 276 -7.56 -11.94 -8.85
C LEU A 276 -6.68 -12.89 -9.69
N ASP A 277 -7.32 -13.78 -10.43
CA ASP A 277 -6.67 -14.76 -11.30
C ASP A 277 -7.37 -14.86 -12.67
N PRO A 278 -6.81 -15.60 -13.65
CA PRO A 278 -7.40 -15.70 -14.98
C PRO A 278 -8.84 -16.25 -15.02
N GLY A 279 -9.27 -17.00 -14.01
CA GLY A 279 -10.64 -17.48 -13.82
C GLY A 279 -11.65 -16.36 -13.56
N ASP A 280 -11.20 -15.18 -13.13
CA ASP A 280 -12.06 -14.01 -12.93
C ASP A 280 -12.28 -13.21 -14.23
N ILE A 281 -11.77 -13.66 -15.37
CA ILE A 281 -11.96 -12.98 -16.67
C ILE A 281 -13.23 -13.48 -17.37
N ARG A 282 -14.17 -12.58 -17.64
CA ARG A 282 -15.36 -12.86 -18.46
C ARG A 282 -15.11 -12.64 -19.95
N SER A 283 -16.08 -13.05 -20.77
CA SER A 283 -16.09 -12.75 -22.21
C SER A 283 -15.94 -11.24 -22.46
N GLY A 284 -15.14 -10.89 -23.47
CA GLY A 284 -14.82 -9.49 -23.78
C GLY A 284 -13.70 -8.88 -22.92
N GLY A 285 -13.02 -9.66 -22.08
CA GLY A 285 -11.86 -9.20 -21.30
C GLY A 285 -12.25 -8.36 -20.08
N ILE A 286 -13.49 -8.49 -19.59
CA ILE A 286 -13.94 -7.82 -18.36
C ILE A 286 -13.46 -8.65 -17.16
N VAL A 287 -12.84 -7.99 -16.17
CA VAL A 287 -12.38 -8.65 -14.94
C VAL A 287 -13.49 -8.57 -13.89
N ASP A 288 -13.97 -9.73 -13.44
CA ASP A 288 -15.09 -9.91 -12.53
C ASP A 288 -14.67 -9.87 -11.06
N VAL A 289 -14.34 -8.68 -10.58
CA VAL A 289 -13.93 -8.50 -9.19
C VAL A 289 -15.06 -8.87 -8.21
N GLU A 290 -16.32 -8.58 -8.53
CA GLU A 290 -17.44 -8.94 -7.65
C GLU A 290 -17.70 -10.44 -7.61
N GLY A 291 -17.59 -11.14 -8.74
CA GLY A 291 -17.66 -12.60 -8.75
C GLY A 291 -16.57 -13.25 -7.90
N SER A 292 -15.33 -12.74 -8.00
CA SER A 292 -14.23 -13.14 -7.10
C SER A 292 -14.60 -12.93 -5.63
N ILE A 293 -15.16 -11.78 -5.24
CA ILE A 293 -15.59 -11.53 -3.85
C ILE A 293 -16.60 -12.59 -3.36
N TYR A 294 -17.60 -12.94 -4.16
CA TYR A 294 -18.60 -13.93 -3.75
C TYR A 294 -18.07 -15.36 -3.76
N ARG A 295 -17.12 -15.68 -4.65
CA ARG A 295 -16.44 -16.97 -4.67
C ARG A 295 -15.63 -17.16 -3.38
N GLU A 296 -14.79 -16.19 -3.04
CA GLU A 296 -13.98 -16.21 -1.82
C GLU A 296 -14.85 -16.20 -0.55
N LEU A 297 -15.98 -15.47 -0.56
CA LEU A 297 -16.98 -15.55 0.51
C LEU A 297 -17.47 -16.99 0.69
N GLU A 298 -17.91 -17.67 -0.37
CA GLU A 298 -18.43 -19.03 -0.24
C GLU A 298 -17.32 -20.03 0.15
N GLU A 299 -16.14 -19.90 -0.43
CA GLU A 299 -15.00 -20.79 -0.17
C GLU A 299 -14.52 -20.69 1.29
N GLU A 300 -14.34 -19.49 1.83
CA GLU A 300 -13.84 -19.29 3.19
C GLU A 300 -14.90 -19.41 4.27
N THR A 301 -16.17 -19.07 3.97
CA THR A 301 -17.20 -18.90 5.00
C THR A 301 -18.42 -19.81 4.86
N GLY A 302 -18.59 -20.44 3.69
CA GLY A 302 -19.78 -21.22 3.37
C GLY A 302 -21.04 -20.39 3.08
N LEU A 303 -20.95 -19.06 3.14
CA LEU A 303 -22.06 -18.16 2.84
C LEU A 303 -22.22 -17.98 1.34
N ARG A 304 -23.38 -18.36 0.81
CA ARG A 304 -23.69 -18.19 -0.61
C ARG A 304 -24.23 -16.80 -0.90
N GLN A 305 -24.01 -16.32 -2.12
CA GLN A 305 -24.59 -15.06 -2.60
C GLN A 305 -26.12 -14.97 -2.40
N SER A 306 -26.84 -16.09 -2.52
CA SER A 306 -28.30 -16.14 -2.32
C SER A 306 -28.76 -16.02 -0.87
N GLN A 307 -27.85 -16.15 0.10
CA GLN A 307 -28.13 -16.15 1.54
C GLN A 307 -27.80 -14.81 2.21
N VAL A 308 -27.25 -13.86 1.45
CA VAL A 308 -26.73 -12.61 1.97
C VAL A 308 -27.32 -11.41 1.24
N ARG A 309 -27.32 -10.24 1.89
CA ARG A 309 -27.80 -9.00 1.28
C ARG A 309 -26.61 -8.08 0.97
N PRO A 310 -26.36 -7.72 -0.30
CA PRO A 310 -25.29 -6.81 -0.64
C PRO A 310 -25.55 -5.39 -0.10
N GLY A 311 -24.51 -4.82 0.48
CA GLY A 311 -24.39 -3.40 0.86
C GLY A 311 -23.52 -2.62 -0.14
N PRO A 312 -22.99 -1.45 0.24
CA PRO A 312 -22.17 -0.62 -0.64
C PRO A 312 -20.89 -1.32 -1.12
N LEU A 313 -20.42 -0.92 -2.30
CA LEU A 313 -19.09 -1.24 -2.80
C LEU A 313 -18.13 -0.16 -2.34
N LEU A 314 -16.98 -0.54 -1.81
CA LEU A 314 -15.97 0.37 -1.28
C LEU A 314 -14.63 0.06 -1.94
N VAL A 315 -13.81 1.07 -2.17
CA VAL A 315 -12.39 0.92 -2.47
C VAL A 315 -11.58 1.34 -1.26
N THR A 316 -10.55 0.55 -0.92
CA THR A 316 -9.55 0.92 0.09
C THR A 316 -8.17 1.00 -0.54
N LEU A 317 -7.57 2.19 -0.48
CA LEU A 317 -6.21 2.45 -0.94
C LEU A 317 -5.22 2.24 0.21
N ASP A 318 -4.39 1.20 0.11
CA ASP A 318 -3.40 0.80 1.13
C ASP A 318 -2.04 0.59 0.47
N GLY A 319 -1.49 1.71 -0.01
CA GLY A 319 -0.26 1.76 -0.76
C GLY A 319 -0.28 0.92 -2.03
N PRO A 320 0.64 -0.05 -2.19
CA PRO A 320 0.66 -0.92 -3.37
C PRO A 320 -0.50 -1.93 -3.37
N ARG A 321 -1.37 -1.94 -2.36
CA ARG A 321 -2.57 -2.77 -2.28
C ARG A 321 -3.83 -1.95 -2.49
N ILE A 322 -4.78 -2.49 -3.25
CA ILE A 322 -6.10 -1.93 -3.44
C ILE A 322 -7.12 -3.02 -3.13
N SER A 323 -7.91 -2.81 -2.08
CA SER A 323 -9.03 -3.70 -1.77
C SER A 323 -10.30 -3.13 -2.40
N ILE A 324 -10.97 -3.94 -3.21
CA ILE A 324 -12.34 -3.69 -3.67
C ILE A 324 -13.25 -4.52 -2.76
N ALA A 325 -13.99 -3.84 -1.90
CA ALA A 325 -14.73 -4.45 -0.82
C ALA A 325 -16.23 -4.36 -1.05
N ARG A 326 -16.93 -5.48 -0.96
CA ARG A 326 -18.39 -5.50 -0.85
C ARG A 326 -18.76 -5.62 0.62
N VAL A 327 -19.55 -4.67 1.14
CA VAL A 327 -20.21 -4.87 2.43
C VAL A 327 -21.32 -5.89 2.24
N ILE A 328 -21.39 -6.89 3.12
CA ILE A 328 -22.32 -8.02 3.01
C ILE A 328 -23.06 -8.15 4.33
N HIS A 329 -24.37 -7.95 4.29
CA HIS A 329 -25.22 -8.10 5.46
C HIS A 329 -25.76 -9.53 5.55
N VAL A 330 -25.68 -10.12 6.73
CA VAL A 330 -26.15 -11.47 6.99
C VAL A 330 -27.13 -11.44 8.16
N ASP A 331 -28.31 -12.06 7.97
CA ASP A 331 -29.38 -12.06 8.96
C ASP A 331 -29.16 -13.13 10.05
N LYS A 332 -28.02 -13.05 10.72
CA LYS A 332 -27.62 -13.91 11.84
C LYS A 332 -26.78 -13.13 12.83
N PRO A 333 -26.91 -13.40 14.15
CA PRO A 333 -26.05 -12.81 15.17
C PRO A 333 -24.57 -13.18 14.97
N ALA A 334 -23.66 -12.28 15.37
CA ALA A 334 -22.23 -12.44 15.11
C ALA A 334 -21.64 -13.76 15.66
N GLU A 335 -22.02 -14.17 16.87
CA GLU A 335 -21.49 -15.40 17.48
C GLU A 335 -21.92 -16.67 16.73
N LEU A 336 -23.17 -16.71 16.25
CA LEU A 336 -23.65 -17.83 15.45
C LEU A 336 -22.91 -17.88 14.11
N LEU A 337 -22.72 -16.73 13.46
CA LEU A 337 -21.96 -16.64 12.21
C LEU A 337 -20.52 -17.10 12.41
N ARG A 338 -19.84 -16.62 13.45
CA ARG A 338 -18.48 -17.06 13.78
C ARG A 338 -18.40 -18.58 13.89
N GLN A 339 -19.32 -19.21 14.62
CA GLN A 339 -19.32 -20.67 14.77
C GLN A 339 -19.52 -21.39 13.43
N GLU A 340 -20.50 -20.98 12.63
CA GLU A 340 -20.78 -21.60 11.33
C GLU A 340 -19.59 -21.47 10.35
N ILE A 341 -18.93 -20.32 10.34
CA ILE A 341 -17.76 -20.07 9.50
C ILE A 341 -16.60 -20.98 9.92
N LEU A 342 -16.34 -21.10 11.22
CA LEU A 342 -15.31 -22.01 11.74
C LEU A 342 -15.63 -23.48 11.44
N ASP A 343 -16.90 -23.88 11.60
CA ASP A 343 -17.34 -25.24 11.26
C ASP A 343 -17.20 -25.55 9.76
N HIS A 344 -17.37 -24.55 8.89
CA HIS A 344 -17.11 -24.67 7.46
C HIS A 344 -15.61 -24.79 7.18
N SER A 345 -14.79 -23.91 7.76
CA SER A 345 -13.34 -23.93 7.59
C SER A 345 -12.72 -25.26 8.03
N LEU A 346 -13.16 -25.83 9.16
CA LEU A 346 -12.70 -27.14 9.65
C LEU A 346 -13.03 -28.31 8.70
N LYS A 347 -14.06 -28.16 7.87
CA LYS A 347 -14.46 -29.18 6.87
C LYS A 347 -13.78 -28.97 5.51
N SER A 348 -13.19 -27.80 5.28
CA SER A 348 -12.46 -27.53 4.04
C SER A 348 -11.10 -28.23 4.08
N ALA A 349 -10.56 -28.55 2.90
CA ALA A 349 -9.24 -29.16 2.79
C ALA A 349 -8.12 -28.20 3.22
N GLU A 350 -8.33 -26.90 2.98
CA GLU A 350 -7.32 -25.86 3.18
C GLU A 350 -7.28 -25.33 4.63
N GLN A 351 -8.40 -25.38 5.38
CA GLN A 351 -8.52 -24.90 6.76
C GLN A 351 -7.83 -23.53 6.99
N GLU A 352 -8.08 -22.57 6.11
CA GLU A 352 -7.30 -21.32 6.03
C GLU A 352 -7.46 -20.41 7.26
N LEU A 353 -8.49 -20.63 8.08
CA LEU A 353 -8.85 -19.79 9.21
C LEU A 353 -8.54 -20.49 10.54
N ALA A 354 -7.71 -19.85 11.36
CA ALA A 354 -7.49 -20.26 12.75
C ALA A 354 -8.59 -19.76 13.70
N ASP A 355 -9.19 -18.60 13.39
CA ASP A 355 -10.27 -18.00 14.18
C ASP A 355 -11.06 -17.00 13.31
N ILE A 356 -12.24 -16.60 13.79
CA ILE A 356 -12.97 -15.43 13.30
C ILE A 356 -13.09 -14.45 14.46
N ARG A 357 -12.62 -13.22 14.25
CA ARG A 357 -12.74 -12.16 15.24
C ARG A 357 -13.92 -11.26 14.93
N ILE A 358 -14.59 -10.85 15.99
CA ILE A 358 -15.81 -10.07 15.94
C ILE A 358 -15.52 -8.65 16.45
N TYR A 359 -15.86 -7.64 15.64
CA TYR A 359 -15.57 -6.22 15.93
C TYR A 359 -16.86 -5.39 15.99
N ARG A 360 -17.02 -4.57 17.04
CA ARG A 360 -18.21 -3.72 17.27
C ARG A 360 -17.89 -2.24 17.37
N GLN A 361 -16.69 -1.90 17.80
CA GLN A 361 -16.32 -0.54 18.16
C GLN A 361 -14.90 -0.21 17.73
N ARG A 362 -14.60 1.09 17.66
CA ARG A 362 -13.28 1.57 17.22
C ARG A 362 -12.10 0.98 18.01
N PRO A 363 -12.15 0.84 19.35
CA PRO A 363 -11.05 0.24 20.11
C PRO A 363 -10.72 -1.20 19.70
N ASP A 364 -11.69 -1.97 19.19
CA ASP A 364 -11.44 -3.34 18.75
C ASP A 364 -10.44 -3.38 17.58
N PHE A 365 -10.36 -2.30 16.80
CA PHE A 365 -9.45 -2.13 15.67
C PHE A 365 -8.06 -1.62 16.07
N SER A 366 -7.64 -1.71 17.34
CA SER A 366 -6.29 -1.30 17.77
C SER A 366 -5.23 -2.39 17.57
N ASP A 367 -5.61 -3.66 17.46
CA ASP A 367 -4.66 -4.78 17.36
C ASP A 367 -3.76 -4.66 16.11
N PRO A 368 -2.42 -4.65 16.23
CA PRO A 368 -1.50 -4.57 15.10
C PRO A 368 -1.61 -5.75 14.11
N ALA A 369 -2.19 -6.89 14.49
CA ALA A 369 -2.43 -8.02 13.60
C ALA A 369 -3.46 -7.72 12.48
N ILE A 370 -4.31 -6.71 12.67
CA ILE A 370 -5.26 -6.27 11.65
C ILE A 370 -4.49 -5.48 10.59
N VAL A 371 -4.51 -6.01 9.36
CA VAL A 371 -3.82 -5.38 8.23
C VAL A 371 -4.39 -3.97 7.95
N PRO A 372 -3.57 -3.01 7.49
CA PRO A 372 -3.98 -1.60 7.39
C PRO A 372 -5.25 -1.37 6.57
N TYR A 373 -5.39 -1.96 5.37
CA TYR A 373 -6.62 -1.83 4.58
C TYR A 373 -7.86 -2.31 5.35
N ALA A 374 -7.78 -3.46 6.01
CA ALA A 374 -8.88 -4.05 6.76
C ALA A 374 -9.27 -3.16 7.94
N ARG A 375 -8.28 -2.59 8.63
CA ARG A 375 -8.51 -1.62 9.71
C ARG A 375 -9.25 -0.39 9.22
N ALA A 376 -8.78 0.22 8.13
CA ALA A 376 -9.40 1.40 7.55
C ALA A 376 -10.85 1.11 7.12
N LEU A 377 -11.05 -0.03 6.46
CA LEU A 377 -12.35 -0.51 5.97
C LEU A 377 -13.34 -0.75 7.11
N GLY A 378 -12.93 -1.45 8.16
CA GLY A 378 -13.79 -1.72 9.32
C GLY A 378 -14.18 -0.46 10.08
N LEU A 379 -13.24 0.45 10.31
CA LEU A 379 -13.51 1.75 10.91
C LEU A 379 -14.49 2.60 10.08
N HIS A 380 -14.36 2.56 8.75
CA HIS A 380 -15.28 3.25 7.83
C HIS A 380 -16.69 2.68 7.90
N VAL A 381 -16.83 1.35 7.87
CA VAL A 381 -18.13 0.67 7.91
C VAL A 381 -18.82 0.92 9.26
N LEU A 382 -18.11 0.76 10.38
CA LEU A 382 -18.65 1.07 11.72
C LEU A 382 -19.14 2.51 11.81
N ALA A 383 -18.34 3.49 11.39
CA ALA A 383 -18.72 4.89 11.43
C ALA A 383 -19.95 5.20 10.57
N THR A 384 -20.17 4.44 9.51
CA THR A 384 -21.34 4.61 8.62
C THR A 384 -22.59 3.97 9.20
N MET A 385 -22.46 2.81 9.86
CA MET A 385 -23.56 2.15 10.56
C MET A 385 -24.09 2.99 11.74
N SER A 386 -23.20 3.59 12.55
CA SER A 386 -23.61 4.45 13.67
C SER A 386 -24.38 5.70 13.25
N ARG A 387 -24.19 6.17 12.00
CA ARG A 387 -24.93 7.32 11.46
C ARG A 387 -26.37 7.00 11.03
N HIS A 388 -26.69 5.71 10.89
CA HIS A 388 -27.99 5.24 10.38
C HIS A 388 -28.85 4.55 11.45
N GLN A 389 -28.40 4.51 12.72
CA GLN A 389 -29.26 4.10 13.83
C GLN A 389 -30.17 5.27 14.23
N PRO A 390 -31.51 5.13 14.19
CA PRO A 390 -32.40 6.15 14.74
C PRO A 390 -32.15 6.28 16.25
N ALA A 391 -32.16 7.53 16.73
CA ALA A 391 -31.94 7.89 18.14
C ALA A 391 -32.99 7.31 19.09
#